data_AF-A0AAV0IV40-F1
#
_entry.id   AF-A0AAV0IV40-F1
#
_cell.length_a   1.000
_cell.length_b   1.000
_cell.length_c   1.000
_cell.angle_alpha   90.00
_cell.angle_beta   90.00
_cell.angle_gamma   90.00
#
_symmetry.space_group_name_H-M   'P 1'
#
loop_
_entity.id
_entity.type
_entity.pdbx_description
1 polymer ?
#
loop_
_entity_poly.entity_id
_entity_poly.type
_entity_poly.pdbx_seq_one_letter_code
_entity_poly.pdbx_strand_id
1 'polypeptide(L)'
;MVICGENYRRIGSLLPPDGEKPKFAQLYIFEPKNEIDNRLANFASRDGLLMPELLTLLLQMLDQHNELVKTFRRVRQQLQDSATTSLKLRIFGAKSRNRQYDLPSSTEIAALIPGDFIPDREDRDIIVDHIYEGLKRITSLNSKFDALHFPLLFPYGEDGYHPLIKYRSFREDAPMDWIQIPQLFLINPGNDPVESIADDIYDSFPHNHSHPSYLTSRAIVTPTNATVSTINNYMLQRVTGNSTTYYSSDSLFLSTETADSFDESYPTEFLNTLTFNGVPDHELTIKVNTPVMLLRNFNPGLGLCNGTRIMITSLGDNYIKGNIMGGSYDTDELVIPRIVLNVENSKWPFILKRRQFLLRLCYAMTINKSQGQTLEKVGIYLPEPVFSHGDTPKHNTKLRPSVIAVRECSNRQV
;
A
#
# COMPACT_ATOMS: atom_id res chain seq x y z
N MET A 1 -1.02 -13.31 -2.45
CA MET A 1 -1.79 -14.04 -3.49
C MET A 1 -3.13 -13.33 -3.63
N VAL A 2 -3.52 -12.94 -4.84
CA VAL A 2 -4.84 -12.33 -5.09
C VAL A 2 -5.82 -13.44 -5.40
N ILE A 3 -6.90 -13.56 -4.65
CA ILE A 3 -8.04 -14.43 -5.00
C ILE A 3 -9.26 -13.53 -5.03
N CYS A 4 -10.02 -13.55 -6.13
CA CYS A 4 -11.24 -12.77 -6.29
C CYS A 4 -11.09 -11.25 -6.07
N GLY A 5 -9.93 -10.66 -6.38
CA GLY A 5 -9.70 -9.22 -6.25
C GLY A 5 -9.37 -8.75 -4.84
N GLU A 6 -9.32 -9.64 -3.84
CA GLU A 6 -8.78 -9.35 -2.52
C GLU A 6 -7.35 -9.84 -2.39
N ASN A 7 -6.48 -8.98 -1.86
CA ASN A 7 -5.11 -9.33 -1.50
C ASN A 7 -5.14 -10.22 -0.25
N TYR A 8 -4.94 -11.53 -0.42
CA TYR A 8 -4.74 -12.43 0.71
C TYR A 8 -3.25 -12.60 1.00
N ARG A 9 -2.90 -12.39 2.28
CA ARG A 9 -1.54 -12.62 2.77
C ARG A 9 -1.49 -13.94 3.50
N ARG A 10 -0.35 -14.62 3.34
CA ARG A 10 -0.05 -15.83 4.07
C ARG A 10 1.28 -15.66 4.78
N ILE A 11 1.39 -16.23 5.97
CA ILE A 11 2.64 -16.36 6.71
C ILE A 11 3.06 -17.82 6.68
N GLY A 12 4.35 -18.05 6.43
CA GLY A 12 4.95 -19.39 6.45
C GLY A 12 5.54 -19.72 7.81
N SER A 13 6.23 -20.86 7.88
CA SER A 13 7.00 -21.28 9.05
C SER A 13 8.10 -20.29 9.45
N LEU A 14 8.54 -20.37 10.71
CA LEU A 14 9.63 -19.58 11.29
C LEU A 14 10.97 -19.84 10.58
N LEU A 15 11.21 -21.08 10.16
CA LEU A 15 12.38 -21.47 9.39
C LEU A 15 11.98 -21.92 7.97
N PRO A 16 12.83 -21.71 6.95
CA PRO A 16 12.59 -22.25 5.63
C PRO A 16 12.60 -23.80 5.66
N PRO A 17 11.86 -24.46 4.75
CA PRO A 17 12.01 -25.90 4.52
C PRO A 17 13.45 -26.30 4.17
N ASP A 18 13.82 -27.56 4.42
CA ASP A 18 15.16 -28.06 4.14
C ASP A 18 15.55 -27.81 2.67
N GLY A 19 16.67 -27.10 2.47
CA GLY A 19 17.19 -26.74 1.15
C GLY A 19 16.55 -25.51 0.49
N GLU A 20 15.54 -24.88 1.10
CA GLU A 20 14.97 -23.62 0.62
C GLU A 20 15.66 -22.38 1.21
N LYS A 21 15.67 -21.28 0.44
CA LYS A 21 16.19 -19.98 0.91
C LYS A 21 15.17 -19.27 1.82
N PRO A 22 15.60 -18.62 2.91
CA PRO A 22 14.73 -17.84 3.79
C PRO A 22 14.09 -16.64 3.07
N LYS A 23 12.83 -16.33 3.40
CA LYS A 23 12.08 -15.20 2.83
C LYS A 23 11.26 -14.47 3.91
N PHE A 24 10.95 -13.20 3.67
CA PHE A 24 10.08 -12.38 4.53
C PHE A 24 10.56 -12.35 6.00
N ALA A 25 9.69 -12.67 6.96
CA ALA A 25 9.99 -12.67 8.39
C ALA A 25 11.05 -13.71 8.78
N GLN A 26 11.23 -14.79 8.00
CA GLN A 26 12.27 -15.80 8.24
C GLN A 26 13.67 -15.19 8.22
N LEU A 27 13.88 -14.08 7.50
CA LEU A 27 15.18 -13.39 7.42
C LEU A 27 15.60 -12.79 8.76
N TYR A 28 14.68 -12.54 9.70
CA TYR A 28 15.03 -12.10 11.05
C TYR A 28 15.50 -13.26 11.95
N ILE A 29 15.18 -14.50 11.56
CA ILE A 29 15.41 -15.72 12.33
C ILE A 29 16.58 -16.54 11.76
N PHE A 30 16.60 -16.74 10.45
CA PHE A 30 17.56 -17.58 9.74
C PHE A 30 18.89 -16.84 9.50
N GLU A 31 20.00 -17.48 9.89
CA GLU A 31 21.40 -17.08 9.66
C GLU A 31 21.75 -15.57 9.76
N PRO A 32 22.14 -15.07 10.94
CA PRO A 32 22.40 -13.63 11.15
C PRO A 32 23.61 -13.08 10.39
N LYS A 33 24.64 -13.91 10.14
CA LYS A 33 25.90 -13.46 9.54
C LYS A 33 25.74 -13.03 8.09
N ASN A 34 24.77 -13.63 7.40
CA ASN A 34 24.48 -13.39 6.00
C ASN A 34 23.11 -12.69 5.85
N GLU A 35 22.54 -12.06 6.88
CA GLU A 35 21.19 -11.50 6.78
C GLU A 35 21.09 -10.42 5.69
N ILE A 36 22.08 -9.53 5.63
CA ILE A 36 22.21 -8.52 4.58
C ILE A 36 22.35 -9.22 3.23
N ASP A 37 23.27 -10.17 3.10
CA ASP A 37 23.50 -10.90 1.85
C ASP A 37 22.29 -11.74 1.41
N ASN A 38 21.53 -12.33 2.34
CA ASN A 38 20.32 -13.11 2.09
C ASN A 38 19.16 -12.20 1.66
N ARG A 39 19.07 -11.01 2.24
CA ARG A 39 18.13 -9.97 1.80
C ARG A 39 18.54 -9.50 0.40
N LEU A 40 19.78 -9.07 0.20
CA LEU A 40 20.32 -8.69 -1.10
C LEU A 40 20.13 -9.79 -2.14
N ALA A 41 20.40 -11.07 -1.83
CA ALA A 41 20.21 -12.20 -2.73
C ALA A 41 18.75 -12.50 -3.07
N ASN A 42 17.80 -12.13 -2.19
CA ASN A 42 16.38 -12.14 -2.52
C ASN A 42 15.99 -11.02 -3.52
N PHE A 43 16.87 -10.04 -3.70
CA PHE A 43 16.70 -8.87 -4.58
C PHE A 43 17.68 -8.84 -5.78
N ALA A 44 18.72 -9.68 -5.78
CA ALA A 44 19.88 -9.64 -6.69
C ALA A 44 19.63 -10.20 -8.10
N SER A 45 18.39 -10.31 -8.55
CA SER A 45 18.11 -10.61 -9.96
C SER A 45 18.33 -9.35 -10.83
N ARG A 46 19.62 -9.04 -11.03
CA ARG A 46 20.26 -8.18 -12.04
C ARG A 46 20.37 -6.66 -11.80
N ASP A 47 21.62 -6.21 -11.97
CA ASP A 47 22.19 -4.89 -12.32
C ASP A 47 21.98 -3.66 -11.42
N GLY A 48 21.40 -3.79 -10.22
CA GLY A 48 21.30 -2.70 -9.24
C GLY A 48 22.13 -2.93 -7.97
N LEU A 49 23.04 -2.02 -7.64
CA LEU A 49 23.75 -1.97 -6.35
C LEU A 49 22.76 -1.50 -5.26
N LEU A 50 21.98 -2.42 -4.70
CA LEU A 50 21.39 -2.18 -3.38
C LEU A 50 22.53 -1.89 -2.41
N MET A 51 22.63 -0.63 -1.96
CA MET A 51 23.72 -0.20 -1.09
C MET A 51 23.66 -0.98 0.24
N PRO A 52 24.63 -1.85 0.55
CA PRO A 52 24.61 -2.63 1.79
C PRO A 52 24.52 -1.73 3.04
N GLU A 53 25.05 -0.51 2.95
CA GLU A 53 24.99 0.53 3.97
C GLU A 53 23.54 0.96 4.26
N LEU A 54 22.71 1.08 3.21
CA LEU A 54 21.30 1.43 3.29
C LEU A 54 20.52 0.42 4.13
N LEU A 55 20.68 -0.85 3.75
CA LEU A 55 19.98 -1.95 4.38
C LEU A 55 20.43 -2.11 5.83
N THR A 56 21.71 -1.90 6.11
CA THR A 56 22.26 -1.91 7.46
C THR A 56 21.59 -0.87 8.35
N LEU A 57 21.43 0.37 7.87
CA LEU A 57 20.82 1.45 8.65
C LEU A 57 19.33 1.20 8.92
N LEU A 58 18.58 0.67 7.94
CA LEU A 58 17.17 0.31 8.15
C LEU A 58 17.03 -0.83 9.16
N LEU A 59 17.88 -1.85 9.07
CA LEU A 59 17.86 -2.97 10.02
C LEU A 59 18.21 -2.51 11.44
N GLN A 60 19.20 -1.64 11.60
CA GLN A 60 19.55 -1.07 12.90
C GLN A 60 18.37 -0.28 13.50
N MET A 61 17.70 0.55 12.70
CA MET A 61 16.52 1.28 13.14
C MET A 61 15.41 0.32 13.59
N LEU A 62 15.12 -0.72 12.80
CA LEU A 62 14.08 -1.70 13.13
C LEU A 62 14.46 -2.56 14.34
N ASP A 63 15.71 -3.00 14.48
CA ASP A 63 16.17 -3.75 15.66
C ASP A 63 16.07 -2.90 16.94
N GLN A 64 16.29 -1.58 16.84
CA GLN A 64 16.19 -0.66 17.97
C GLN A 64 14.73 -0.37 18.37
N HIS A 65 13.84 -0.19 17.41
CA HIS A 65 12.49 0.35 17.66
C HIS A 65 11.37 -0.67 17.49
N ASN A 66 11.48 -1.60 16.55
CA ASN A 66 10.37 -2.47 16.16
C ASN A 66 10.24 -3.69 17.06
N GLU A 67 9.15 -3.78 17.81
CA GLU A 67 8.94 -4.83 18.82
C GLU A 67 8.56 -6.18 18.21
N LEU A 68 7.99 -6.19 16.99
CA LEU A 68 7.84 -7.43 16.22
C LEU A 68 9.21 -7.96 15.78
N VAL A 69 10.10 -7.09 15.31
CA VAL A 69 11.47 -7.49 14.95
C VAL A 69 12.20 -8.04 16.18
N LYS A 70 12.16 -7.35 17.32
CA LYS A 70 12.74 -7.84 18.59
C LYS A 70 12.18 -9.20 19.00
N THR A 71 10.88 -9.41 18.79
CA THR A 71 10.23 -10.71 19.03
C THR A 71 10.83 -11.80 18.15
N PHE A 72 10.94 -11.57 16.83
CA PHE A 72 11.58 -12.52 15.92
C PHE A 72 13.04 -12.79 16.29
N ARG A 73 13.80 -11.76 16.72
CA ARG A 73 15.18 -11.92 17.22
C ARG A 73 15.26 -12.78 18.49
N ARG A 74 14.28 -12.68 19.38
CA ARG A 74 14.19 -13.54 20.58
C ARG A 74 13.88 -14.99 20.21
N VAL A 75 12.95 -15.21 19.27
CA VAL A 75 12.65 -16.57 18.76
C VAL A 75 13.92 -17.20 18.22
N ARG A 76 14.71 -16.44 17.44
CA ARG A 76 16.02 -16.90 16.95
C ARG A 76 16.96 -17.37 18.06
N GLN A 77 17.15 -16.55 19.09
CA GLN A 77 18.04 -16.89 20.21
C GLN A 77 17.59 -18.21 20.84
N GLN A 78 16.30 -18.37 21.09
CA GLN A 78 15.76 -19.61 21.67
C GLN A 78 15.92 -20.82 20.76
N LEU A 79 15.80 -20.66 19.44
CA LEU A 79 16.04 -21.74 18.48
C LEU A 79 17.52 -22.16 18.41
N GLN A 80 18.44 -21.20 18.60
CA GLN A 80 19.88 -21.50 18.69
C GLN A 80 20.23 -22.22 20.00
N ASP A 81 19.56 -21.87 21.09
CA ASP A 81 19.81 -22.44 22.41
C ASP A 81 19.10 -23.79 22.64
N SER A 82 17.98 -24.05 21.94
CA SER A 82 17.14 -25.24 22.11
C SER A 82 17.06 -26.04 20.81
N ALA A 83 17.94 -27.03 20.63
CA ALA A 83 18.08 -27.78 19.39
C ALA A 83 16.87 -28.65 18.97
N THR A 84 15.81 -28.77 19.78
CA THR A 84 14.80 -29.84 19.56
C THR A 84 13.36 -29.53 19.95
N THR A 85 13.01 -28.29 20.33
CA THR A 85 11.63 -27.98 20.76
C THR A 85 10.85 -27.36 19.60
N SER A 86 9.70 -27.95 19.25
CA SER A 86 8.74 -27.29 18.36
C SER A 86 8.28 -25.99 19.02
N LEU A 87 8.69 -24.86 18.45
CA LEU A 87 8.29 -23.53 18.91
C LEU A 87 7.16 -23.00 18.03
N LYS A 88 6.12 -22.47 18.68
CA LYS A 88 5.07 -21.68 18.05
C LYS A 88 5.18 -20.23 18.54
N LEU A 89 5.28 -19.30 17.61
CA LEU A 89 5.17 -17.87 17.87
C LEU A 89 3.72 -17.45 17.67
N ARG A 90 3.07 -17.01 18.74
CA ARG A 90 1.72 -16.44 18.69
C ARG A 90 1.82 -14.93 18.79
N ILE A 91 1.50 -14.21 17.73
CA ILE A 91 1.36 -12.75 17.72
C ILE A 91 -0.10 -12.41 18.01
N PHE A 92 -0.32 -11.62 19.06
CA PHE A 92 -1.65 -11.27 19.52
C PHE A 92 -2.28 -10.18 18.65
N GLY A 93 -3.56 -10.32 18.33
CA GLY A 93 -4.38 -9.23 17.82
C GLY A 93 -4.83 -8.29 18.95
N ALA A 94 -5.29 -7.09 18.58
CA ALA A 94 -5.80 -6.10 19.53
C ALA A 94 -6.87 -6.71 20.45
N LYS A 95 -6.55 -6.82 21.73
CA LYS A 95 -7.50 -7.20 22.78
C LYS A 95 -8.28 -5.97 23.21
N SER A 96 -9.57 -6.13 23.45
CA SER A 96 -10.53 -5.06 23.79
C SER A 96 -10.30 -4.38 25.16
N ARG A 97 -9.05 -4.29 25.64
CA ARG A 97 -8.74 -3.78 26.98
C ARG A 97 -8.31 -2.33 26.88
N ASN A 98 -9.04 -1.48 27.61
CA ASN A 98 -8.65 -0.12 27.99
C ASN A 98 -7.31 -0.14 28.77
N ARG A 99 -6.17 -0.35 28.09
CA ARG A 99 -4.85 -0.11 28.65
C ARG A 99 -4.32 1.19 28.08
N GLN A 100 -4.39 2.20 28.92
CA GLN A 100 -4.00 3.55 28.66
C GLN A 100 -2.49 3.65 28.97
N TYR A 101 -1.66 3.96 27.97
CA TYR A 101 -0.31 4.54 28.10
C TYR A 101 0.98 3.66 28.07
N ASP A 102 0.97 2.41 27.60
CA ASP A 102 2.20 1.58 27.56
C ASP A 102 2.69 1.27 26.12
N LEU A 103 4.02 1.38 25.89
CA LEU A 103 4.71 0.91 24.66
C LEU A 103 4.45 -0.58 24.49
N PRO A 104 4.20 -1.07 23.26
CA PRO A 104 3.90 -2.48 23.07
C PRO A 104 5.14 -3.27 23.44
N SER A 105 5.07 -4.10 24.47
CA SER A 105 6.21 -4.93 24.85
C SER A 105 6.22 -6.21 24.02
N SER A 106 7.41 -6.71 23.67
CA SER A 106 7.53 -8.04 23.04
C SER A 106 6.70 -9.17 23.69
N THR A 107 6.45 -9.15 25.01
CA THR A 107 5.59 -10.11 25.72
C THR A 107 4.09 -9.90 25.50
N GLU A 108 3.68 -8.67 25.19
CA GLU A 108 2.29 -8.30 24.88
C GLU A 108 1.95 -8.45 23.41
N ILE A 109 2.94 -8.31 22.52
CA ILE A 109 2.77 -8.48 21.09
C ILE A 109 2.84 -9.94 20.70
N ALA A 110 3.66 -10.75 21.38
CA ALA A 110 3.74 -12.16 21.09
C ALA A 110 4.15 -13.04 22.28
N ALA A 111 3.73 -14.30 22.21
CA ALA A 111 4.17 -15.35 23.13
C ALA A 111 4.85 -16.48 22.38
N LEU A 112 5.89 -17.03 23.01
CA LEU A 112 6.59 -18.24 22.60
C LEU A 112 6.00 -19.42 23.36
N ILE A 113 5.46 -20.39 22.61
CA ILE A 113 4.78 -21.56 23.18
C ILE A 113 5.57 -22.82 22.77
N PRO A 114 6.10 -23.59 23.73
CA PRO A 114 6.70 -24.89 23.46
C PRO A 114 5.61 -25.97 23.29
N GLY A 115 5.69 -26.78 22.22
CA GLY A 115 4.87 -27.99 22.02
C GLY A 115 3.56 -27.81 21.23
N ASP A 116 2.69 -28.83 21.32
CA ASP A 116 1.45 -28.94 20.54
C ASP A 116 0.30 -28.17 21.20
N PHE A 117 0.08 -26.93 20.73
CA PHE A 117 -1.04 -26.09 21.12
C PHE A 117 -2.27 -26.38 20.25
N ILE A 118 -3.44 -26.54 20.88
CA ILE A 118 -4.75 -26.55 20.21
C ILE A 118 -5.29 -25.12 20.27
N PRO A 119 -5.50 -24.45 19.13
CA PRO A 119 -5.98 -23.07 19.11
C PRO A 119 -7.43 -23.01 19.62
N ASP A 120 -7.60 -22.58 20.87
CA ASP A 120 -8.90 -22.08 21.31
C ASP A 120 -9.19 -20.77 20.57
N ARG A 121 -10.37 -20.74 19.96
CA ARG A 121 -10.84 -19.80 18.95
C ARG A 121 -10.62 -18.33 19.34
N GLU A 122 -9.59 -17.70 18.79
CA GLU A 122 -9.54 -16.25 18.61
C GLU A 122 -9.13 -15.95 17.16
N ASP A 123 -10.10 -15.60 16.32
CA ASP A 123 -9.94 -15.33 14.87
C ASP A 123 -9.03 -14.13 14.54
N ARG A 124 -8.45 -13.52 15.57
CA ARG A 124 -7.61 -12.32 15.49
C ARG A 124 -6.14 -12.57 15.81
N ASP A 125 -5.70 -13.76 16.19
CA ASP A 125 -4.29 -14.02 16.48
C ASP A 125 -3.55 -14.65 15.30
N ILE A 126 -2.25 -14.36 15.16
CA ILE A 126 -1.38 -14.96 14.15
C ILE A 126 -0.49 -16.00 14.83
N ILE A 127 -0.54 -17.24 14.35
CA ILE A 127 0.30 -18.33 14.87
C ILE A 127 1.30 -18.73 13.77
N VAL A 128 2.57 -18.73 14.12
CA VAL A 128 3.70 -19.08 13.24
C VAL A 128 4.44 -20.27 13.83
N ASP A 129 4.52 -21.37 13.10
CA ASP A 129 5.12 -22.63 13.56
C ASP A 129 6.57 -22.80 13.11
N HIS A 130 7.29 -23.74 13.73
CA HIS A 130 8.73 -23.97 13.53
C HIS A 130 9.14 -24.26 12.07
N ILE A 131 8.76 -25.42 11.50
CA ILE A 131 9.22 -25.87 10.16
C ILE A 131 8.09 -26.48 9.32
N TYR A 132 7.19 -27.29 9.92
CA TYR A 132 6.24 -28.13 9.18
C TYR A 132 4.78 -27.76 9.40
N GLU A 133 4.37 -26.54 8.98
CA GLU A 133 2.97 -26.26 8.68
C GLU A 133 2.87 -25.38 7.43
N GLY A 134 1.85 -25.63 6.62
CA GLY A 134 1.63 -24.89 5.37
C GLY A 134 1.36 -23.40 5.59
N LEU A 135 1.34 -22.66 4.49
CA LEU A 135 1.08 -21.21 4.51
C LEU A 135 -0.27 -20.87 5.17
N LYS A 136 -0.24 -20.20 6.32
CA LYS A 136 -1.44 -19.76 7.06
C LYS A 136 -1.90 -18.40 6.58
N ARG A 137 -3.21 -18.23 6.32
CA ARG A 137 -3.78 -16.93 5.94
C ARG A 137 -3.76 -15.99 7.13
N ILE A 138 -3.23 -14.78 6.95
CA ILE A 138 -3.37 -13.69 7.92
C ILE A 138 -4.65 -12.93 7.58
N THR A 139 -5.52 -12.73 8.58
CA THR A 139 -6.72 -11.91 8.44
C THR A 139 -6.33 -10.44 8.38
N SER A 140 -6.90 -9.66 7.45
CA SER A 140 -6.71 -8.20 7.41
C SER A 140 -7.35 -7.48 8.61
N LEU A 141 -8.12 -8.21 9.43
CA LEU A 141 -8.73 -7.72 10.66
C LEU A 141 -7.82 -7.89 11.89
N ASN A 142 -6.66 -8.54 11.74
CA ASN A 142 -5.65 -8.58 12.79
C ASN A 142 -4.96 -7.22 12.87
N SER A 143 -4.83 -6.68 14.07
CA SER A 143 -4.26 -5.35 14.29
C SER A 143 -2.77 -5.26 13.92
N LYS A 144 -2.03 -6.36 13.95
CA LYS A 144 -0.61 -6.42 13.54
C LYS A 144 -0.41 -6.69 12.06
N PHE A 145 -1.49 -6.84 11.27
CA PHE A 145 -1.40 -7.08 9.84
C PHE A 145 -0.58 -6.01 9.12
N ASP A 146 -0.91 -4.74 9.35
CA ASP A 146 -0.25 -3.63 8.68
C ASP A 146 1.21 -3.49 9.12
N ALA A 147 1.52 -3.70 10.40
CA ALA A 147 2.88 -3.57 10.90
C ALA A 147 3.82 -4.70 10.49
N LEU A 148 3.29 -5.92 10.35
CA LEU A 148 4.02 -7.03 9.76
C LEU A 148 4.28 -6.81 8.27
N HIS A 149 3.41 -6.07 7.59
CA HIS A 149 3.48 -5.87 6.17
C HIS A 149 4.29 -4.62 5.77
N PHE A 150 4.17 -3.54 6.52
CA PHE A 150 4.87 -2.28 6.29
C PHE A 150 5.75 -1.89 7.48
N PRO A 151 6.81 -2.65 7.83
CA PRO A 151 7.63 -2.37 9.01
C PRO A 151 8.23 -0.96 9.05
N LEU A 152 8.43 -0.33 7.90
CA LEU A 152 8.94 1.05 7.81
C LEU A 152 7.87 2.11 8.08
N LEU A 153 6.59 1.80 7.83
CA LEU A 153 5.46 2.67 8.17
C LEU A 153 4.96 2.42 9.60
N PHE A 154 5.26 1.24 10.17
CA PHE A 154 4.98 0.85 11.55
C PHE A 154 6.27 0.50 12.30
N PRO A 155 7.17 1.47 12.48
CA PRO A 155 8.53 1.24 12.94
C PRO A 155 8.65 0.72 14.39
N TYR A 156 7.57 0.73 15.20
CA TYR A 156 7.56 0.10 16.52
C TYR A 156 6.83 -1.26 16.54
N GLY A 157 6.21 -1.69 15.44
CA GLY A 157 5.37 -2.89 15.40
C GLY A 157 3.98 -2.68 16.02
N GLU A 158 3.50 -1.44 16.00
CA GLU A 158 2.25 -0.98 16.59
C GLU A 158 1.01 -1.44 15.80
N ASP A 159 -0.19 -1.22 16.35
CA ASP A 159 -1.42 -1.69 15.73
C ASP A 159 -1.83 -0.81 14.52
N GLY A 160 -2.22 -1.46 13.44
CA GLY A 160 -2.93 -0.90 12.29
C GLY A 160 -4.43 -0.97 12.46
N TYR A 161 -5.17 -1.07 11.36
CA TYR A 161 -6.64 -1.08 11.42
C TYR A 161 -7.18 -2.33 12.14
N HIS A 162 -8.15 -2.15 13.03
CA HIS A 162 -8.98 -3.23 13.57
C HIS A 162 -10.39 -2.74 13.92
N PRO A 163 -11.42 -3.61 13.92
CA PRO A 163 -12.82 -3.21 14.13
C PRO A 163 -13.14 -2.57 15.49
N LEU A 164 -12.25 -2.72 16.48
CA LEU A 164 -12.46 -2.20 17.84
C LEU A 164 -11.77 -0.84 18.07
N ILE A 165 -11.12 -0.29 17.04
CA ILE A 165 -10.41 0.99 17.16
C ILE A 165 -11.40 2.11 17.48
N LYS A 166 -11.13 2.86 18.54
CA LYS A 166 -12.02 3.96 18.95
C LYS A 166 -11.61 5.24 18.23
N TYR A 167 -12.58 5.89 17.58
CA TYR A 167 -12.37 7.24 17.05
C TYR A 167 -12.13 8.21 18.22
N ARG A 168 -10.92 8.78 18.32
CA ARG A 168 -10.61 9.84 19.28
C ARG A 168 -10.41 11.17 18.56
N SER A 169 -10.99 12.23 19.10
CA SER A 169 -10.60 13.59 18.78
C SER A 169 -9.17 13.84 19.25
N PHE A 170 -8.37 14.46 18.38
CA PHE A 170 -6.98 14.79 18.60
C PHE A 170 -6.80 15.63 19.87
N ARG A 171 -5.80 15.33 20.70
CA ARG A 171 -5.29 16.24 21.73
C ARG A 171 -3.94 16.75 21.27
N GLU A 172 -3.83 18.06 21.05
CA GLU A 172 -2.59 18.73 20.60
C GLU A 172 -1.43 18.60 21.62
N ASP A 173 -1.75 18.32 22.89
CA ASP A 173 -0.79 18.47 24.00
C ASP A 173 -0.07 17.17 24.42
N ALA A 174 -0.22 16.08 23.65
CA ALA A 174 0.46 14.82 23.99
C ALA A 174 1.92 14.83 23.50
N PRO A 175 2.91 14.42 24.32
CA PRO A 175 4.30 14.32 23.89
C PRO A 175 4.39 13.30 22.74
N MET A 176 4.95 13.73 21.61
CA MET A 176 5.17 12.92 20.41
C MET A 176 6.62 12.46 20.33
N ASP A 177 6.83 11.15 20.24
CA ASP A 177 8.12 10.58 19.88
C ASP A 177 8.24 10.58 18.35
N TRP A 178 9.27 11.24 17.81
CA TRP A 178 9.51 11.30 16.37
C TRP A 178 10.59 10.32 15.97
N ILE A 179 10.35 9.55 14.91
CA ILE A 179 11.43 8.80 14.26
C ILE A 179 12.09 9.69 13.21
N GLN A 180 13.40 9.85 13.36
CA GLN A 180 14.24 10.51 12.39
C GLN A 180 14.63 9.49 11.30
N ILE A 181 14.13 9.72 10.08
CA ILE A 181 14.59 8.96 8.92
C ILE A 181 16.05 9.38 8.63
N PRO A 182 16.99 8.42 8.42
CA PRO A 182 18.37 8.78 8.11
C PRO A 182 18.47 9.68 6.88
N GLN A 183 19.34 10.68 6.94
CA GLN A 183 19.38 11.78 5.96
C GLN A 183 19.62 11.31 4.51
N LEU A 184 20.30 10.18 4.33
CA LEU A 184 20.56 9.60 3.02
C LEU A 184 19.28 9.15 2.28
N PHE A 185 18.19 8.85 2.99
CA PHE A 185 16.91 8.45 2.40
C PHE A 185 16.07 9.65 1.96
N LEU A 186 16.42 10.85 2.45
CA LEU A 186 15.64 12.05 2.25
C LEU A 186 16.05 12.72 0.95
N ILE A 187 15.06 12.97 0.09
CA ILE A 187 15.21 13.92 -1.02
C ILE A 187 15.19 15.31 -0.40
N ASN A 188 16.14 16.16 -0.80
CA ASN A 188 16.11 17.57 -0.42
C ASN A 188 14.86 18.21 -1.06
N PRO A 189 13.87 18.68 -0.27
CA PRO A 189 12.60 19.13 -0.81
C PRO A 189 12.68 20.45 -1.59
N GLY A 190 13.86 21.11 -1.63
CA GLY A 190 14.03 22.35 -2.37
C GLY A 190 12.99 23.40 -2.01
N ASN A 191 12.42 24.05 -3.03
CA ASN A 191 11.31 25.00 -2.87
C ASN A 191 9.94 24.32 -2.92
N ASP A 192 9.79 23.28 -3.75
CA ASP A 192 8.55 22.51 -3.89
C ASP A 192 8.85 21.01 -3.68
N PRO A 193 8.33 20.41 -2.59
CA PRO A 193 8.48 18.98 -2.32
C PRO A 193 7.89 18.06 -3.39
N VAL A 194 6.81 18.48 -4.07
CA VAL A 194 6.16 17.70 -5.15
C VAL A 194 7.04 17.70 -6.40
N GLU A 195 7.60 18.85 -6.76
CA GLU A 195 8.59 18.96 -7.84
C GLU A 195 9.82 18.11 -7.54
N SER A 196 10.36 18.22 -6.32
CA SER A 196 11.58 17.52 -5.92
C SER A 196 11.43 15.99 -6.00
N ILE A 197 10.29 15.43 -5.55
CA ILE A 197 10.06 13.98 -5.68
C ILE A 197 9.74 13.57 -7.11
N ALA A 198 9.03 14.41 -7.86
CA ALA A 198 8.75 14.15 -9.26
C ALA A 198 10.05 14.09 -10.08
N ASP A 199 10.98 15.00 -9.86
CA ASP A 199 12.27 15.04 -10.57
C ASP A 199 13.21 13.92 -10.15
N ASP A 200 13.23 13.54 -8.86
CA ASP A 200 14.05 12.41 -8.42
C ASP A 200 13.51 11.09 -8.98
N ILE A 201 12.20 10.85 -8.94
CA ILE A 201 11.61 9.59 -9.41
C ILE A 201 11.48 9.53 -10.92
N TYR A 202 10.92 10.56 -11.53
CA TYR A 202 10.74 10.69 -12.97
C TYR A 202 11.87 11.53 -13.59
N ASP A 203 13.09 11.00 -13.51
CA ASP A 203 14.29 11.61 -14.06
C ASP A 203 14.23 11.76 -15.59
N SER A 204 14.59 12.95 -16.08
CA SER A 204 14.50 13.29 -17.52
C SER A 204 13.09 13.12 -18.11
N PHE A 205 12.04 13.37 -17.31
CA PHE A 205 10.64 13.18 -17.70
C PHE A 205 10.26 13.77 -19.07
N PRO A 206 10.65 14.99 -19.47
CA PRO A 206 10.26 15.53 -20.78
C PRO A 206 10.66 14.65 -21.97
N HIS A 207 11.79 13.94 -21.87
CA HIS A 207 12.26 13.02 -22.91
C HIS A 207 11.64 11.62 -22.79
N ASN A 208 11.29 11.21 -21.57
CA ASN A 208 10.89 9.83 -21.26
C ASN A 208 9.38 9.63 -21.05
N HIS A 209 8.58 10.69 -20.98
CA HIS A 209 7.16 10.61 -20.63
C HIS A 209 6.31 9.74 -21.58
N SER A 210 6.75 9.53 -22.82
CA SER A 210 6.07 8.67 -23.80
C SER A 210 6.55 7.22 -23.80
N HIS A 211 7.56 6.86 -23.00
CA HIS A 211 8.17 5.53 -23.01
C HIS A 211 7.52 4.61 -21.98
N PRO A 212 6.81 3.54 -22.39
CA PRO A 212 6.09 2.68 -21.45
C PRO A 212 7.00 1.99 -20.43
N SER A 213 8.16 1.47 -20.86
CA SER A 213 9.12 0.77 -19.99
C SER A 213 9.68 1.66 -18.87
N TYR A 214 9.91 2.93 -19.19
CA TYR A 214 10.35 3.94 -18.23
C TYR A 214 9.27 4.23 -17.18
N LEU A 215 8.01 4.29 -17.59
CA LEU A 215 6.89 4.59 -16.71
C LEU A 215 6.43 3.37 -15.89
N THR A 216 6.49 2.15 -16.43
CA THR A 216 6.10 0.92 -15.71
C THR A 216 6.95 0.64 -14.50
N SER A 217 8.24 0.95 -14.59
CA SER A 217 9.24 0.68 -13.56
C SER A 217 9.22 1.71 -12.42
N ARG A 218 8.36 2.74 -12.47
CA ARG A 218 8.41 3.86 -11.52
C ARG A 218 7.02 4.21 -10.98
N ALA A 219 6.96 4.66 -9.73
CA ALA A 219 5.77 5.29 -9.17
C ALA A 219 6.11 6.15 -7.94
N ILE A 220 5.26 7.14 -7.67
CA ILE A 220 5.23 7.84 -6.38
C ILE A 220 4.10 7.25 -5.53
N VAL A 221 4.37 6.93 -4.28
CA VAL A 221 3.40 6.38 -3.34
C VAL A 221 3.14 7.34 -2.20
N THR A 222 1.87 7.49 -1.85
CA THR A 222 1.44 8.44 -0.80
C THR A 222 0.36 7.82 0.09
N PRO A 223 0.09 8.37 1.29
CA PRO A 223 -0.93 7.82 2.16
C PRO A 223 -2.36 8.08 1.67
N THR A 224 -2.63 9.23 1.03
CA THR A 224 -4.00 9.69 0.74
C THR A 224 -4.26 9.87 -0.76
N ASN A 225 -5.50 9.61 -1.20
CA ASN A 225 -5.90 9.86 -2.59
C ASN A 225 -5.83 11.35 -2.96
N ALA A 226 -6.04 12.28 -2.01
CA ALA A 226 -5.93 13.71 -2.26
C ALA A 226 -4.50 14.08 -2.72
N THR A 227 -3.49 13.60 -1.99
CA THR A 227 -2.09 13.81 -2.36
C THR A 227 -1.74 13.11 -3.69
N VAL A 228 -2.31 11.93 -3.95
CA VAL A 228 -2.16 11.25 -5.25
C VAL A 228 -2.67 12.14 -6.40
N SER A 229 -3.84 12.75 -6.24
CA SER A 229 -4.40 13.67 -7.25
C SER A 229 -3.51 14.88 -7.48
N THR A 230 -2.97 15.50 -6.42
CA THR A 230 -2.03 16.62 -6.53
C THR A 230 -0.80 16.27 -7.38
N ILE A 231 -0.14 15.15 -7.07
CA ILE A 231 1.08 14.73 -7.79
C ILE A 231 0.75 14.34 -9.23
N ASN A 232 -0.34 13.60 -9.45
CA ASN A 232 -0.75 13.22 -10.80
C ASN A 232 -1.07 14.42 -11.69
N ASN A 233 -1.74 15.44 -11.14
CA ASN A 233 -2.04 16.68 -11.86
C ASN A 233 -0.76 17.46 -12.19
N TYR A 234 0.17 17.55 -11.22
CA TYR A 234 1.49 18.14 -11.44
C TYR A 234 2.24 17.42 -12.59
N MET A 235 2.25 16.09 -12.59
CA MET A 235 2.90 15.31 -13.66
C MET A 235 2.21 15.49 -15.02
N LEU A 236 0.88 15.55 -15.06
CA LEU A 236 0.12 15.76 -16.30
C LEU A 236 0.41 17.12 -16.94
N GLN A 237 0.64 18.16 -16.13
CA GLN A 237 1.01 19.48 -16.65
C GLN A 237 2.34 19.45 -17.41
N ARG A 238 3.26 18.54 -17.04
CA ARG A 238 4.58 18.37 -17.66
C ARG A 238 4.57 17.50 -18.94
N VAL A 239 3.47 16.82 -19.22
CA VAL A 239 3.29 16.05 -20.48
C VAL A 239 3.01 17.02 -21.63
N THR A 240 3.73 16.87 -22.74
CA THR A 240 3.46 17.67 -23.94
C THR A 240 2.18 17.22 -24.66
N GLY A 241 1.50 18.14 -25.33
CA GLY A 241 0.26 17.86 -26.07
C GLY A 241 -0.99 18.42 -25.42
N ASN A 242 -2.10 18.34 -26.16
CA ASN A 242 -3.38 18.90 -25.75
C ASN A 242 -4.07 18.00 -24.71
N SER A 243 -4.59 18.61 -23.64
CA SER A 243 -5.43 17.93 -22.67
C SER A 243 -6.86 17.80 -23.17
N THR A 244 -7.48 16.66 -22.89
CA THR A 244 -8.91 16.42 -23.04
C THR A 244 -9.51 16.16 -21.67
N THR A 245 -10.61 16.85 -21.37
CA THR A 245 -11.33 16.71 -20.11
C THR A 245 -12.67 16.02 -20.36
N TYR A 246 -12.92 14.95 -19.62
CA TYR A 246 -14.16 14.18 -19.67
C TYR A 246 -14.95 14.37 -18.38
N TYR A 247 -16.14 14.95 -18.49
CA TYR A 247 -17.08 15.10 -17.38
C TYR A 247 -17.99 13.87 -17.27
N SER A 248 -18.27 13.44 -16.04
CA SER A 248 -19.22 12.37 -15.77
C SER A 248 -20.65 12.85 -16.01
N SER A 249 -21.55 11.90 -16.23
CA SER A 249 -22.99 12.15 -16.17
C SER A 249 -23.51 11.46 -14.91
N ASP A 250 -23.98 12.28 -13.97
CA ASP A 250 -24.43 11.86 -12.65
C ASP A 250 -25.96 12.00 -12.56
N SER A 251 -26.61 10.97 -12.03
CA SER A 251 -28.05 10.96 -11.79
C SER A 251 -28.40 10.11 -10.57
N LEU A 252 -29.62 10.23 -10.05
CA LEU A 252 -30.08 9.45 -8.92
C LEU A 252 -30.90 8.23 -9.38
N PHE A 253 -30.84 7.14 -8.62
CA PHE A 253 -31.83 6.07 -8.75
C PHE A 253 -32.98 6.34 -7.77
N LEU A 254 -34.17 6.62 -8.30
CA LEU A 254 -35.38 6.74 -7.51
C LEU A 254 -35.91 5.33 -7.20
N SER A 255 -35.87 4.91 -5.93
CA SER A 255 -36.68 3.78 -5.48
C SER A 255 -38.15 4.20 -5.53
N THR A 256 -38.99 3.35 -6.12
CA THR A 256 -40.38 3.61 -6.55
C THR A 256 -41.38 3.98 -5.44
N GLU A 257 -40.96 4.20 -4.19
CA GLU A 257 -41.88 4.45 -3.06
C GLU A 257 -42.00 5.93 -2.64
N THR A 258 -41.18 6.85 -3.17
CA THR A 258 -41.29 8.30 -2.89
C THR A 258 -40.84 9.14 -4.10
N ALA A 259 -41.49 8.92 -5.24
CA ALA A 259 -40.98 9.37 -6.55
C ALA A 259 -41.03 10.89 -6.81
N ASP A 260 -41.80 11.68 -6.05
CA ASP A 260 -42.12 13.06 -6.47
C ASP A 260 -41.46 14.18 -5.64
N SER A 261 -40.58 13.87 -4.66
CA SER A 261 -40.01 14.92 -3.78
C SER A 261 -38.49 14.91 -3.55
N PHE A 262 -37.76 13.91 -4.03
CA PHE A 262 -36.32 13.77 -3.71
C PHE A 262 -35.37 14.24 -4.82
N ASP A 263 -35.75 14.17 -6.10
CA ASP A 263 -34.84 14.49 -7.22
C ASP A 263 -34.49 16.00 -7.29
N GLU A 264 -35.40 16.87 -6.82
CA GLU A 264 -35.14 18.32 -6.72
C GLU A 264 -34.29 18.72 -5.51
N SER A 265 -34.03 17.80 -4.56
CA SER A 265 -33.35 18.15 -3.31
C SER A 265 -31.82 18.15 -3.40
N TYR A 266 -31.24 17.57 -4.47
CA TYR A 266 -29.79 17.48 -4.66
C TYR A 266 -29.39 18.04 -6.03
N PRO A 267 -28.78 19.24 -6.09
CA PRO A 267 -28.33 19.80 -7.36
C PRO A 267 -27.23 18.94 -7.99
N THR A 268 -27.16 18.91 -9.32
CA THR A 268 -26.16 18.10 -10.05
C THR A 268 -24.74 18.53 -9.71
N GLU A 269 -24.52 19.82 -9.47
CA GLU A 269 -23.26 20.40 -9.01
C GLU A 269 -22.80 19.76 -7.70
N PHE A 270 -23.73 19.50 -6.77
CA PHE A 270 -23.41 18.80 -5.54
C PHE A 270 -23.04 17.34 -5.81
N LEU A 271 -23.79 16.63 -6.66
CA LEU A 271 -23.47 15.24 -7.03
C LEU A 271 -22.08 15.11 -7.66
N ASN A 272 -21.71 16.07 -8.50
CA ASN A 272 -20.41 16.15 -9.17
C ASN A 272 -19.24 16.31 -8.17
N THR A 273 -19.47 16.83 -6.96
CA THR A 273 -18.43 16.93 -5.92
C THR A 273 -18.20 15.63 -5.15
N LEU A 274 -19.09 14.65 -5.27
CA LEU A 274 -19.01 13.41 -4.50
C LEU A 274 -17.91 12.49 -5.05
N THR A 275 -17.03 12.02 -4.16
CA THR A 275 -15.95 11.07 -4.46
C THR A 275 -16.19 9.75 -3.71
N PHE A 276 -15.90 8.63 -4.37
CA PHE A 276 -16.10 7.30 -3.79
C PHE A 276 -14.96 6.35 -4.16
N ASN A 277 -14.63 5.44 -3.25
CA ASN A 277 -13.58 4.47 -3.49
C ASN A 277 -13.93 3.55 -4.67
N GLY A 278 -13.00 3.45 -5.63
CA GLY A 278 -13.17 2.59 -6.82
C GLY A 278 -14.23 3.09 -7.81
N VAL A 279 -14.66 4.35 -7.69
CA VAL A 279 -15.51 5.05 -8.66
C VAL A 279 -14.68 6.21 -9.20
N PRO A 280 -14.68 6.46 -10.52
CA PRO A 280 -14.01 7.62 -11.08
C PRO A 280 -14.64 8.93 -10.60
N ASP A 281 -13.81 9.96 -10.53
CA ASP A 281 -14.24 11.32 -10.20
C ASP A 281 -15.09 11.92 -11.33
N HIS A 282 -15.80 13.00 -11.03
CA HIS A 282 -16.61 13.71 -12.01
C HIS A 282 -15.76 14.19 -13.19
N GLU A 283 -14.58 14.73 -12.91
CA GLU A 283 -13.67 15.26 -13.92
C GLU A 283 -12.49 14.30 -14.14
N LEU A 284 -12.27 13.89 -15.40
CA LEU A 284 -11.08 13.16 -15.81
C LEU A 284 -10.35 13.94 -16.91
N THR A 285 -9.25 14.59 -16.55
CA THR A 285 -8.39 15.30 -17.50
C THR A 285 -7.15 14.46 -17.83
N ILE A 286 -6.93 14.20 -19.12
CA ILE A 286 -5.84 13.33 -19.62
C ILE A 286 -5.25 13.86 -20.93
N LYS A 287 -4.02 13.42 -21.25
CA LYS A 287 -3.32 13.69 -22.51
C LYS A 287 -2.92 12.36 -23.17
N VAL A 288 -2.68 12.37 -24.48
CA VAL A 288 -2.01 11.24 -25.16
C VAL A 288 -0.61 11.03 -24.54
N ASN A 289 -0.12 9.81 -24.52
CA ASN A 289 1.13 9.41 -23.85
C ASN A 289 1.13 9.59 -22.33
N THR A 290 -0.06 9.50 -21.70
CA THR A 290 -0.20 9.51 -20.24
C THR A 290 -0.53 8.10 -19.74
N PRO A 291 0.13 7.61 -18.66
CA PRO A 291 -0.24 6.37 -18.02
C PRO A 291 -1.50 6.57 -17.15
N VAL A 292 -2.47 5.70 -17.36
CA VAL A 292 -3.69 5.59 -16.55
C VAL A 292 -3.80 4.21 -15.94
N MET A 293 -4.68 4.05 -14.96
CA MET A 293 -4.93 2.79 -14.26
C MET A 293 -6.42 2.50 -14.20
N LEU A 294 -6.79 1.24 -14.46
CA LEU A 294 -8.16 0.77 -14.31
C LEU A 294 -8.59 0.72 -12.84
N LEU A 295 -9.77 1.26 -12.54
CA LEU A 295 -10.32 1.32 -11.18
C LEU A 295 -11.06 0.04 -10.75
N ARG A 296 -11.53 -0.76 -11.70
CA ARG A 296 -12.26 -2.01 -11.49
C ARG A 296 -11.93 -3.03 -12.57
N ASN A 297 -12.27 -4.28 -12.31
CA ASN A 297 -12.19 -5.35 -13.31
C ASN A 297 -13.16 -5.04 -14.45
N PHE A 298 -12.63 -4.97 -15.67
CA PHE A 298 -13.40 -4.75 -16.89
C PHE A 298 -13.47 -6.04 -17.71
N ASN A 299 -12.31 -6.66 -17.97
CA ASN A 299 -12.21 -7.95 -18.64
C ASN A 299 -10.97 -8.72 -18.15
N PRO A 300 -11.10 -9.54 -17.10
CA PRO A 300 -9.99 -10.30 -16.55
C PRO A 300 -9.35 -11.28 -17.54
N GLY A 301 -10.10 -11.80 -18.51
CA GLY A 301 -9.58 -12.73 -19.52
C GLY A 301 -8.53 -12.10 -20.44
N LEU A 302 -8.57 -10.77 -20.60
CA LEU A 302 -7.59 -9.98 -21.37
C LEU A 302 -6.60 -9.22 -20.47
N GLY A 303 -6.54 -9.53 -19.17
CA GLY A 303 -5.69 -8.81 -18.21
C GLY A 303 -6.19 -7.41 -17.83
N LEU A 304 -7.44 -7.05 -18.15
CA LEU A 304 -8.06 -5.75 -17.79
C LEU A 304 -8.69 -5.82 -16.40
N CYS A 305 -7.83 -5.90 -15.40
CA CYS A 305 -8.18 -5.98 -13.98
C CYS A 305 -8.00 -4.62 -13.28
N ASN A 306 -8.52 -4.52 -12.05
CA ASN A 306 -8.23 -3.40 -11.17
C ASN A 306 -6.71 -3.26 -10.97
N GLY A 307 -6.17 -2.07 -11.20
CA GLY A 307 -4.74 -1.81 -11.11
C GLY A 307 -3.96 -1.96 -12.42
N THR A 308 -4.56 -2.53 -13.48
CA THR A 308 -3.89 -2.62 -14.79
C THR A 308 -3.56 -1.22 -15.30
N ARG A 309 -2.28 -0.99 -15.61
CA ARG A 309 -1.75 0.27 -16.14
C ARG A 309 -1.87 0.25 -17.66
N ILE A 310 -2.31 1.36 -18.23
CA ILE A 310 -2.58 1.52 -19.66
C ILE A 310 -1.93 2.82 -20.13
N MET A 311 -1.22 2.77 -21.25
CA MET A 311 -0.68 3.94 -21.92
C MET A 311 -1.69 4.47 -22.93
N ILE A 312 -2.12 5.72 -22.78
CA ILE A 312 -3.10 6.33 -23.69
C ILE A 312 -2.46 6.60 -25.06
N THR A 313 -3.09 6.09 -26.12
CA THR A 313 -2.67 6.29 -27.51
C THR A 313 -3.59 7.26 -28.27
N SER A 314 -4.88 7.29 -27.94
CA SER A 314 -5.86 8.17 -28.60
C SER A 314 -7.00 8.54 -27.67
N LEU A 315 -7.49 9.78 -27.83
CA LEU A 315 -8.59 10.37 -27.07
C LEU A 315 -9.73 10.72 -28.04
N GLY A 316 -10.83 9.98 -27.98
CA GLY A 316 -12.06 10.28 -28.71
C GLY A 316 -13.16 10.79 -27.78
N ASP A 317 -14.28 11.27 -28.32
CA ASP A 317 -15.35 11.86 -27.52
C ASP A 317 -16.02 10.83 -26.57
N ASN A 318 -16.20 9.61 -27.07
CA ASN A 318 -16.95 8.54 -26.40
C ASN A 318 -16.12 7.30 -26.06
N TYR A 319 -14.84 7.29 -26.43
CA TYR A 319 -13.91 6.20 -26.17
C TYR A 319 -12.50 6.71 -25.95
N ILE A 320 -11.73 5.95 -25.17
CA ILE A 320 -10.30 6.16 -24.99
C ILE A 320 -9.59 4.92 -25.51
N LYS A 321 -8.47 5.11 -26.23
CA LYS A 321 -7.64 3.99 -26.64
C LYS A 321 -6.31 3.95 -25.89
N GLY A 322 -5.78 2.75 -25.72
CA GLY A 322 -4.46 2.57 -25.14
C GLY A 322 -3.95 1.15 -25.12
N ASN A 323 -2.70 1.00 -24.73
CA ASN A 323 -2.00 -0.29 -24.66
C ASN A 323 -1.68 -0.67 -23.21
N ILE A 324 -1.82 -1.94 -22.85
CA ILE A 324 -1.43 -2.43 -21.51
C ILE A 324 0.06 -2.20 -21.31
N MET A 325 0.41 -1.73 -20.12
CA MET A 325 1.80 -1.52 -19.73
C MET A 325 2.27 -2.67 -18.83
N GLY A 326 3.37 -3.34 -19.19
CA GLY A 326 4.10 -4.25 -18.29
C GLY A 326 3.47 -5.62 -18.04
N GLY A 327 2.79 -6.22 -19.02
CA GLY A 327 2.24 -7.59 -18.94
C GLY A 327 2.70 -8.49 -20.08
N SER A 328 2.56 -9.81 -19.90
CA SER A 328 2.83 -10.84 -20.94
C SER A 328 1.76 -10.90 -22.03
N TYR A 329 0.75 -10.03 -21.95
CA TYR A 329 -0.36 -9.99 -22.89
C TYR A 329 0.00 -9.04 -24.01
N ASP A 330 0.34 -9.62 -25.17
CA ASP A 330 0.46 -8.89 -26.43
C ASP A 330 -0.98 -8.63 -26.91
N THR A 331 -1.61 -7.59 -26.36
CA THR A 331 -2.99 -7.22 -26.72
C THR A 331 -2.98 -6.17 -27.81
N ASP A 332 -3.85 -6.34 -28.80
CA ASP A 332 -4.25 -5.26 -29.70
C ASP A 332 -4.66 -4.00 -28.91
N GLU A 333 -4.58 -2.85 -29.57
CA GLU A 333 -4.95 -1.56 -29.00
C GLU A 333 -6.35 -1.62 -28.36
N LEU A 334 -6.42 -1.37 -27.06
CA LEU A 334 -7.64 -1.45 -26.28
C LEU A 334 -8.54 -0.26 -26.56
N VAL A 335 -9.85 -0.49 -26.54
CA VAL A 335 -10.86 0.57 -26.58
C VAL A 335 -11.65 0.55 -25.28
N ILE A 336 -11.61 1.65 -24.54
CA ILE A 336 -12.20 1.80 -23.22
C ILE A 336 -13.44 2.70 -23.34
N PRO A 337 -14.66 2.18 -23.10
CA PRO A 337 -15.87 2.98 -23.11
C PRO A 337 -16.18 3.58 -21.73
N ARG A 338 -17.10 4.55 -21.70
CA ARG A 338 -17.71 5.01 -20.43
C ARG A 338 -18.66 3.95 -19.88
N ILE A 339 -18.60 3.71 -18.58
CA ILE A 339 -19.45 2.74 -17.89
C ILE A 339 -20.32 3.47 -16.86
N VAL A 340 -21.56 3.01 -16.70
CA VAL A 340 -22.45 3.45 -15.63
C VAL A 340 -22.18 2.63 -14.38
N LEU A 341 -21.91 3.31 -13.27
CA LEU A 341 -21.75 2.72 -11.95
C LEU A 341 -22.89 3.16 -11.04
N ASN A 342 -23.47 2.22 -10.31
CA ASN A 342 -24.38 2.52 -9.21
C ASN A 342 -23.59 2.50 -7.91
N VAL A 343 -23.73 3.56 -7.11
CA VAL A 343 -23.00 3.76 -5.86
C VAL A 343 -23.99 3.90 -4.73
N GLU A 344 -24.01 2.88 -3.88
CA GLU A 344 -24.74 2.88 -2.62
C GLU A 344 -23.76 3.24 -1.49
N ASN A 345 -24.14 4.17 -0.63
CA ASN A 345 -23.31 4.59 0.49
C ASN A 345 -24.18 4.87 1.70
N SER A 346 -23.84 4.32 2.87
CA SER A 346 -24.60 4.53 4.11
C SER A 346 -24.68 5.98 4.57
N LYS A 347 -23.79 6.86 4.09
CA LYS A 347 -23.80 8.30 4.34
C LYS A 347 -24.92 9.03 3.60
N TRP A 348 -25.37 8.50 2.47
CA TRP A 348 -26.30 9.20 1.58
C TRP A 348 -27.60 8.41 1.42
N PRO A 349 -28.78 9.05 1.49
CA PRO A 349 -30.07 8.38 1.39
C PRO A 349 -30.48 8.09 -0.07
N PHE A 350 -29.51 7.95 -0.98
CA PHE A 350 -29.74 7.74 -2.40
C PHE A 350 -28.66 6.86 -3.01
N ILE A 351 -28.99 6.30 -4.17
CA ILE A 351 -28.03 5.57 -5.01
C ILE A 351 -27.61 6.52 -6.14
N LEU A 352 -26.33 6.86 -6.18
CA LEU A 352 -25.77 7.67 -7.25
C LEU A 352 -25.49 6.77 -8.47
N LYS A 353 -25.98 7.17 -9.64
CA LYS A 353 -25.58 6.63 -10.94
C LYS A 353 -24.54 7.56 -11.56
N ARG A 354 -23.30 7.10 -11.69
CA ARG A 354 -22.22 7.86 -12.35
C ARG A 354 -21.79 7.16 -13.64
N ARG A 355 -21.91 7.85 -14.78
CA ARG A 355 -21.40 7.39 -16.08
C ARG A 355 -20.08 8.07 -16.41
N GLN A 356 -18.98 7.31 -16.41
CA GLN A 356 -17.62 7.82 -16.66
C GLN A 356 -16.66 6.71 -17.10
N PHE A 357 -15.49 7.06 -17.64
CA PHE A 357 -14.41 6.11 -17.86
C PHE A 357 -13.85 5.58 -16.53
N LEU A 358 -13.62 4.27 -16.42
CA LEU A 358 -13.10 3.64 -15.20
C LEU A 358 -11.58 3.79 -15.04
N LEU A 359 -11.08 5.02 -15.25
CA LEU A 359 -9.67 5.34 -15.31
C LEU A 359 -9.30 6.42 -14.31
N ARG A 360 -8.05 6.38 -13.86
CA ARG A 360 -7.37 7.49 -13.18
C ARG A 360 -5.92 7.60 -13.64
N LEU A 361 -5.33 8.78 -13.56
CA LEU A 361 -3.88 8.98 -13.74
C LEU A 361 -3.09 8.08 -12.77
N CYS A 362 -1.92 7.60 -13.20
CA CYS A 362 -1.13 6.65 -12.40
C CYS A 362 0.39 6.92 -12.38
N TYR A 363 0.80 8.18 -12.32
CA TYR A 363 2.16 8.55 -11.92
C TYR A 363 2.37 8.38 -10.41
N ALA A 364 1.32 8.68 -9.64
CA ALA A 364 1.24 8.43 -8.21
C ALA A 364 0.08 7.49 -7.88
N MET A 365 0.21 6.78 -6.75
CA MET A 365 -0.83 5.93 -6.19
C MET A 365 -0.76 5.90 -4.66
N THR A 366 -1.79 5.38 -4.01
CA THR A 366 -1.74 5.21 -2.56
C THR A 366 -0.86 4.02 -2.19
N ILE A 367 -0.25 4.04 -1.00
CA ILE A 367 0.54 2.92 -0.45
C ILE A 367 -0.25 1.60 -0.50
N ASN A 368 -1.53 1.65 -0.15
CA ASN A 368 -2.41 0.48 -0.20
C ASN A 368 -2.61 -0.06 -1.64
N LYS A 369 -2.47 0.79 -2.66
CA LYS A 369 -2.62 0.43 -4.08
C LYS A 369 -1.30 0.04 -4.75
N SER A 370 -0.16 0.48 -4.23
CA SER A 370 1.15 -0.01 -4.67
C SER A 370 1.40 -1.44 -4.21
N GLN A 371 0.71 -1.88 -3.16
CA GLN A 371 0.80 -3.23 -2.64
C GLN A 371 0.56 -4.28 -3.74
N GLY A 372 1.52 -5.17 -3.96
CA GLY A 372 1.41 -6.19 -5.01
C GLY A 372 1.98 -5.79 -6.38
N GLN A 373 2.42 -4.54 -6.54
CA GLN A 373 3.09 -4.08 -7.76
C GLN A 373 4.60 -4.28 -7.70
N THR A 374 5.21 -4.34 -8.86
CA THR A 374 6.65 -4.46 -9.06
C THR A 374 7.15 -3.14 -9.66
N LEU A 375 8.04 -2.43 -8.95
CA LEU A 375 8.46 -1.06 -9.29
C LEU A 375 9.96 -0.89 -9.02
N GLU A 376 10.77 -0.64 -10.04
CA GLU A 376 12.22 -0.42 -9.89
C GLU A 376 12.57 0.91 -9.21
N LYS A 377 11.71 1.93 -9.23
CA LYS A 377 11.99 3.22 -8.57
C LYS A 377 10.73 3.76 -7.89
N VAL A 378 10.79 3.91 -6.57
CA VAL A 378 9.63 4.31 -5.78
C VAL A 378 9.95 5.54 -4.95
N GLY A 379 9.16 6.61 -5.12
CA GLY A 379 9.21 7.76 -4.20
C GLY A 379 8.12 7.63 -3.17
N ILE A 380 8.44 7.74 -1.89
CA ILE A 380 7.44 7.84 -0.83
C ILE A 380 7.29 9.31 -0.47
N TYR A 381 6.10 9.86 -0.72
CA TYR A 381 5.78 11.25 -0.40
C TYR A 381 4.85 11.33 0.81
N LEU A 382 5.37 11.88 1.91
CA LEU A 382 4.66 12.02 3.18
C LEU A 382 4.52 13.52 3.52
N PRO A 383 3.51 14.23 2.96
CA PRO A 383 3.34 15.67 3.20
C PRO A 383 2.84 15.95 4.62
N GLU A 384 2.10 15.01 5.18
CA GLU A 384 1.63 15.03 6.56
C GLU A 384 2.28 13.89 7.32
N PRO A 385 2.42 14.03 8.64
CA PRO A 385 2.93 12.95 9.45
C PRO A 385 1.99 11.74 9.36
N VAL A 386 2.50 10.61 8.92
CA VAL A 386 1.71 9.37 8.82
C VAL A 386 1.59 8.75 10.20
N PHE A 387 0.35 8.40 10.54
CA PHE A 387 -0.02 7.82 11.81
C PHE A 387 0.18 6.32 11.79
N SER A 388 0.66 5.82 12.91
CA SER A 388 0.24 4.53 13.40
C SER A 388 -1.01 4.66 14.26
N HIS A 389 -2.02 3.85 14.01
CA HIS A 389 -3.26 3.83 14.78
C HIS A 389 -3.05 3.15 16.15
N GLY A 390 -2.35 3.81 17.06
CA GLY A 390 -2.25 3.41 18.46
C GLY A 390 -3.40 3.99 19.29
N ASP A 391 -4.12 3.16 20.06
CA ASP A 391 -5.22 3.54 20.96
C ASP A 391 -4.78 4.44 22.17
N THR A 392 -3.56 5.00 22.16
CA THR A 392 -2.91 5.57 23.35
C THR A 392 -2.18 6.90 23.07
N PRO A 393 -2.40 7.97 23.87
CA PRO A 393 -1.83 9.32 23.64
C PRO A 393 -0.29 9.41 23.63
N LYS A 394 0.42 8.45 24.24
CA LYS A 394 1.90 8.36 24.21
C LYS A 394 2.45 7.69 22.93
N HIS A 395 1.58 7.23 22.04
CA HIS A 395 1.94 6.45 20.84
C HIS A 395 1.45 7.11 19.56
N ASN A 396 1.25 8.43 19.60
CA ASN A 396 1.23 9.23 18.39
C ASN A 396 2.68 9.40 17.89
N THR A 397 3.34 8.29 17.58
CA THR A 397 4.60 8.34 16.87
C THR A 397 4.30 8.66 15.43
N LYS A 398 5.00 9.67 14.94
CA LYS A 398 4.87 10.12 13.58
C LYS A 398 6.21 9.97 12.89
N LEU A 399 6.18 9.44 11.67
CA LEU A 399 7.24 9.75 10.73
C LEU A 399 7.14 11.24 10.43
N ARG A 400 8.28 11.93 10.48
CA ARG A 400 8.33 13.35 10.09
C ARG A 400 7.84 13.48 8.65
N PRO A 401 7.11 14.57 8.32
CA PRO A 401 6.89 14.93 6.93
C PRO A 401 8.22 14.84 6.19
N SER A 402 8.24 14.03 5.15
CA SER A 402 9.47 13.64 4.50
C SER A 402 9.19 13.27 3.06
N VAL A 403 10.19 13.58 2.23
CA VAL A 403 10.26 13.16 0.86
C VAL A 403 11.33 12.09 0.81
N ILE A 404 10.96 10.86 0.48
CA ILE A 404 11.87 9.72 0.57
C ILE A 404 12.01 9.12 -0.83
N ALA A 405 13.25 8.96 -1.27
CA ALA A 405 13.56 8.15 -2.44
C ALA A 405 13.88 6.72 -1.99
N VAL A 406 13.06 5.76 -2.40
CA VAL A 406 13.45 4.35 -2.39
C VAL A 406 13.89 4.01 -3.81
N ARG A 407 15.20 4.08 -4.03
CA ARG A 407 15.83 3.62 -5.26
C ARG A 407 15.87 2.09 -5.18
N GLU A 408 15.17 1.42 -6.10
CA GLU A 408 15.09 -0.05 -6.25
C GLU A 408 14.09 -0.78 -5.33
N CYS A 409 12.89 -1.10 -5.84
CA CYS A 409 12.09 -2.24 -5.36
C CYS A 409 12.13 -3.36 -6.42
N SER A 410 13.12 -4.25 -6.35
CA SER A 410 13.23 -5.34 -7.32
C SER A 410 12.10 -6.35 -7.19
N ASN A 411 11.42 -6.64 -8.32
CA ASN A 411 10.63 -7.82 -8.72
C ASN A 411 9.85 -8.67 -7.68
N ARG A 412 9.58 -8.14 -6.49
CA ARG A 412 8.65 -8.73 -5.52
C ARG A 412 7.80 -7.62 -4.96
N GLN A 413 6.49 -7.84 -5.11
CA GLN A 413 5.36 -7.10 -4.55
C GLN A 413 5.75 -6.16 -3.41
N VAL A 414 5.63 -4.85 -3.64
CA VAL A 414 5.58 -3.83 -2.58
C VAL A 414 4.54 -4.21 -1.53
#